data_AF-A0A3B3BXP8-F1
#
_entry.id   AF-A0A3B3BXP8-F1
#
_cell.length_a   1.000
_cell.length_b   1.000
_cell.length_c   1.000
_cell.angle_alpha   90.00
_cell.angle_beta   90.00
_cell.angle_gamma   90.00
#
_symmetry.space_group_name_H-M   'P 1'
#
loop_
_entity.id
_entity.type
_entity.pdbx_description
1 polymer ?
#
loop_
_entity_poly.entity_id
_entity_poly.type
_entity_poly.pdbx_seq_one_letter_code
_entity_poly.pdbx_strand_id
1 'polypeptide(L)'
;MTTNDFTLPGLSHSLHKSHAHTKVRSEVRGGGKKPWRQKGSGKARHGSIRSPIWRGGGVSHGPRGPTSYYYMLPMKVRVQGLKVALSAKMAQDYLHVVDSLNVPTPDSQYLQDLIRHRQWGESVLIVDV
;
A
#
# COMPACT_ATOMS: atom_id res chain seq x y z
N MET A 1 -6.07 -30.93 2.94
CA MET A 1 -6.40 -30.03 1.82
C MET A 1 -6.83 -28.70 2.42
N THR A 2 -5.88 -27.79 2.64
CA THR A 2 -6.14 -26.46 3.19
C THR A 2 -6.16 -25.46 2.04
N THR A 3 -7.36 -25.08 1.62
CA THR A 3 -7.63 -23.79 1.01
C THR A 3 -7.13 -22.73 1.98
N ASN A 4 -6.16 -21.91 1.60
CA ASN A 4 -5.97 -20.53 2.02
C ASN A 4 -4.81 -19.91 1.24
N ASP A 5 -5.02 -18.66 0.81
CA ASP A 5 -4.02 -17.70 0.34
C ASP A 5 -3.51 -17.79 -1.11
N PHE A 6 -4.43 -17.61 -2.07
CA PHE A 6 -4.10 -16.98 -3.36
C PHE A 6 -4.36 -15.46 -3.31
N THR A 7 -3.75 -14.77 -2.34
CA THR A 7 -3.66 -13.30 -2.41
C THR A 7 -2.48 -12.95 -3.30
N LEU A 8 -2.73 -12.58 -4.55
CA LEU A 8 -1.69 -11.98 -5.41
C LEU A 8 -1.20 -10.70 -4.70
N PRO A 9 0.04 -10.63 -4.19
CA PRO A 9 0.48 -9.50 -3.36
C PRO A 9 0.58 -8.16 -4.14
N GLY A 10 0.31 -8.14 -5.44
CA GLY A 10 0.66 -7.03 -6.31
C GLY A 10 -0.34 -5.93 -6.56
N LEU A 11 -1.62 -6.16 -6.29
CA LEU A 11 -2.62 -5.12 -6.59
C LEU A 11 -2.58 -3.99 -5.57
N SER A 12 -2.45 -4.29 -4.27
CA SER A 12 -2.47 -3.29 -3.19
C SER A 12 -1.20 -2.42 -3.13
N HIS A 13 -0.03 -2.99 -3.42
CA HIS A 13 1.25 -2.28 -3.29
C HIS A 13 1.53 -1.26 -4.39
N SER A 14 0.89 -1.40 -5.56
CA SER A 14 1.17 -0.58 -6.74
C SER A 14 0.91 0.92 -6.55
N LEU A 15 -0.10 1.27 -5.75
CA LEU A 15 -0.46 2.67 -5.43
C LEU A 15 0.12 3.15 -4.10
N HIS A 16 0.75 2.25 -3.32
CA HIS A 16 1.29 2.60 -2.02
C HIS A 16 2.56 3.46 -2.19
N LYS A 17 2.53 4.66 -1.58
CA LYS A 17 3.68 5.56 -1.47
C LYS A 17 3.99 5.79 0.00
N SER A 18 5.16 5.35 0.43
CA SER A 18 5.63 5.65 1.78
C SER A 18 6.33 6.99 1.81
N HIS A 19 5.79 7.92 2.60
CA HIS A 19 6.33 9.26 2.82
C HIS A 19 7.24 9.33 4.06
N ALA A 20 7.46 8.20 4.73
CA ALA A 20 8.34 8.13 5.88
C ALA A 20 9.77 8.46 5.45
N HIS A 21 10.38 9.46 6.09
CA HIS A 21 11.74 9.90 5.81
C HIS A 21 12.48 10.21 7.10
N THR A 22 13.68 9.68 7.25
CA THR A 22 14.57 10.00 8.36
C THR A 22 15.83 10.70 7.89
N LYS A 23 16.29 11.67 8.68
CA LYS A 23 17.50 12.46 8.39
C LYS A 23 18.75 11.63 8.64
N VAL A 24 19.60 11.48 7.63
CA VAL A 24 20.95 10.91 7.79
C VAL A 24 21.90 11.94 8.41
N ARG A 25 23.09 11.49 8.86
CA ARG A 25 24.09 12.37 9.51
C ARG A 25 24.45 13.63 8.70
N SER A 26 24.34 13.58 7.37
CA SER A 26 24.61 14.71 6.47
C SER A 26 23.47 15.74 6.45
N GLU A 27 22.24 15.30 6.66
CA GLU A 27 21.01 16.12 6.59
C GLU A 27 20.65 16.77 7.94
N VAL A 28 21.17 16.24 9.05
CA VAL A 28 21.05 16.87 10.38
C VAL A 28 21.85 18.17 10.43
N ARG A 29 21.38 19.23 11.11
CA ARG A 29 22.06 20.54 11.22
C ARG A 29 23.30 20.48 12.15
N GLY A 30 24.31 21.36 12.00
CA GLY A 30 25.45 21.50 12.93
C GLY A 30 26.77 20.77 12.55
N GLY A 31 27.47 20.12 13.49
CA GLY A 31 28.49 19.06 13.26
C GLY A 31 29.59 19.13 12.19
N GLY A 32 29.91 20.30 11.63
CA GLY A 32 31.03 20.47 10.69
C GLY A 32 32.41 20.52 11.36
N LYS A 33 32.48 20.90 12.64
CA LYS A 33 33.71 20.93 13.44
C LYS A 33 33.88 19.62 14.21
N LYS A 34 35.10 19.07 14.19
CA LYS A 34 35.46 17.92 15.01
C LYS A 34 35.32 18.26 16.51
N PRO A 35 34.63 17.43 17.33
CA PRO A 35 34.37 17.76 18.73
C PRO A 35 35.63 18.00 19.57
N TRP A 36 36.67 17.19 19.36
CA TRP A 36 37.98 17.34 20.01
C TRP A 36 39.11 16.72 19.19
N ARG A 37 40.36 17.05 19.57
CA ARG A 37 41.58 16.48 18.99
C ARG A 37 41.60 14.96 19.08
N GLN A 38 42.19 14.30 18.09
CA GLN A 38 42.19 12.83 17.97
C GLN A 38 42.89 12.11 19.14
N LYS A 39 43.85 12.76 19.79
CA LYS A 39 44.66 12.23 20.90
C LYS A 39 44.83 13.29 21.98
N GLY A 40 45.18 12.88 23.20
CA GLY A 40 45.48 13.78 24.32
C GLY A 40 44.26 14.30 25.09
N SER A 41 43.05 13.82 24.81
CA SER A 41 41.82 14.22 25.52
C SER A 41 41.30 13.18 26.52
N GLY A 42 41.85 11.95 26.54
CA GLY A 42 41.35 10.83 27.35
C GLY A 42 39.95 10.31 26.97
N LYS A 43 39.31 10.90 25.95
CA LYS A 43 37.96 10.56 25.49
C LYS A 43 37.98 9.67 24.25
N ALA A 44 36.86 8.99 23.97
CA ALA A 44 36.64 8.25 22.73
C ALA A 44 36.83 9.13 21.48
N ARG A 45 37.20 8.53 20.36
CA ARG A 45 37.48 9.29 19.12
C ARG A 45 36.18 9.52 18.35
N HIS A 46 35.79 10.78 18.15
CA HIS A 46 34.62 11.14 17.34
C HIS A 46 34.97 12.14 16.24
N GLY A 47 34.38 11.94 15.06
CA GLY A 47 34.55 12.82 13.91
C GLY A 47 33.53 13.96 13.86
N SER A 48 32.29 13.71 14.29
CA SER A 48 31.20 14.69 14.29
C SER A 48 30.21 14.38 15.40
N ILE A 49 29.56 15.43 15.93
CA ILE A 49 28.43 15.30 16.87
C ILE A 49 27.14 14.80 16.19
N ARG A 50 27.07 14.78 14.86
CA ARG A 50 25.89 14.28 14.10
C ARG A 50 25.91 12.77 13.87
N SER A 51 26.92 12.07 14.40
CA SER A 51 27.01 10.61 14.23
C SER A 51 25.83 9.92 14.93
N PRO A 52 25.31 8.80 14.39
CA PRO A 52 24.18 8.05 14.97
C PRO A 52 24.36 7.62 16.43
N ILE A 53 25.61 7.55 16.90
CA ILE A 53 25.97 7.21 18.28
C ILE A 53 25.60 8.35 19.26
N TRP A 54 25.53 9.59 18.77
CA TRP A 54 25.25 10.77 19.59
C TRP A 54 23.74 11.03 19.69
N ARG A 55 23.31 11.57 20.84
CA ARG A 55 21.94 12.06 21.00
C ARG A 55 21.71 13.23 20.03
N GLY A 56 20.61 13.17 19.26
CA GLY A 56 20.32 14.14 18.20
C GLY A 56 21.16 13.95 16.92
N GLY A 57 21.91 12.84 16.81
CA GLY A 57 22.59 12.44 15.59
C GLY A 57 21.63 11.95 14.50
N GLY A 58 22.14 11.71 13.30
CA GLY A 58 21.35 11.15 12.20
C GLY A 58 21.07 9.66 12.39
N VAL A 59 20.03 9.14 11.73
CA VAL A 59 19.71 7.70 11.76
C VAL A 59 20.45 6.98 10.63
N SER A 60 21.09 5.85 10.95
CA SER A 60 21.86 5.05 9.96
C SER A 60 20.96 4.33 8.96
N HIS A 61 19.99 3.54 9.47
CA HIS A 61 19.08 2.73 8.67
C HIS A 61 17.64 3.08 9.06
N GLY A 62 17.19 4.24 8.58
CA GLY A 62 15.80 4.66 8.69
C GLY A 62 15.12 4.61 7.33
N PRO A 63 13.79 4.72 7.29
CA PRO A 63 13.08 4.88 6.02
C PRO A 63 13.62 6.09 5.27
N ARG A 64 13.97 5.87 4.00
CA ARG A 64 14.37 6.92 3.06
C ARG A 64 13.17 7.19 2.17
N GLY A 65 12.54 8.34 2.35
CA GLY A 65 11.37 8.73 1.54
C GLY A 65 11.76 9.17 0.13
N PRO A 66 10.76 9.52 -0.71
CA PRO A 66 9.56 8.74 -0.92
C PRO A 66 9.90 7.43 -1.65
N THR A 67 9.47 6.29 -1.12
CA THR A 67 9.65 4.99 -1.78
C THR A 67 8.36 4.58 -2.47
N SER A 68 8.45 4.27 -3.76
CA SER A 68 7.37 3.67 -4.53
C SER A 68 7.54 2.15 -4.54
N TYR A 69 6.44 1.43 -4.27
CA TYR A 69 6.38 -0.03 -4.33
C TYR A 69 5.72 -0.50 -5.63
N TYR A 70 5.89 0.29 -6.69
CA TYR A 70 5.24 0.04 -7.96
C TYR A 70 5.94 -1.10 -8.70
N TYR A 71 5.16 -2.08 -9.12
CA TYR A 71 5.59 -3.10 -10.07
C TYR A 71 4.44 -3.50 -10.98
N MET A 72 4.77 -3.86 -12.22
CA MET A 72 3.80 -4.27 -13.22
C MET A 72 3.81 -5.78 -13.42
N LEU A 73 2.63 -6.38 -13.31
CA LEU A 73 2.41 -7.80 -13.61
C LEU A 73 2.30 -8.01 -15.13
N PRO A 74 2.77 -9.14 -15.67
CA PRO A 74 2.57 -9.50 -17.08
C PRO A 74 1.09 -9.48 -17.47
N MET A 75 0.79 -9.07 -18.70
CA MET A 75 -0.59 -8.96 -19.20
C MET A 75 -1.39 -10.27 -19.04
N LYS A 76 -0.76 -11.41 -19.35
CA LYS A 76 -1.39 -12.74 -19.26
C LYS A 76 -1.88 -13.06 -17.85
N VAL A 77 -1.07 -12.74 -16.83
CA VAL A 77 -1.41 -12.98 -15.42
C VAL A 77 -2.58 -12.10 -14.98
N ARG A 78 -2.61 -10.83 -15.40
CA ARG A 78 -3.73 -9.91 -15.08
C ARG A 78 -5.04 -10.38 -15.69
N VAL A 79 -5.01 -10.77 -16.97
CA VAL A 79 -6.19 -11.30 -17.68
C VAL A 79 -6.67 -12.61 -17.05
N GLN A 80 -5.74 -13.51 -16.70
CA GLN A 80 -6.09 -14.76 -16.05
C GLN A 80 -6.71 -14.53 -14.66
N GLY A 81 -6.18 -13.59 -13.88
CA GLY A 81 -6.74 -13.22 -12.57
C GLY A 81 -8.19 -12.74 -12.68
N LEU A 82 -8.50 -11.92 -13.69
CA LEU A 82 -9.86 -11.44 -13.93
C LEU A 82 -10.82 -12.57 -14.34
N LYS A 83 -10.38 -13.49 -15.22
CA LYS A 83 -11.17 -14.67 -15.60
C LYS A 83 -11.48 -15.57 -14.40
N VAL A 84 -10.49 -15.82 -13.55
CA VAL A 84 -10.64 -16.64 -12.35
C VAL A 84 -11.60 -15.96 -11.35
N ALA A 85 -11.49 -14.64 -11.16
CA ALA A 85 -12.39 -13.91 -10.27
C ALA A 85 -13.86 -13.99 -10.73
N LEU A 86 -14.12 -13.79 -12.03
CA LEU A 86 -15.46 -13.92 -12.60
C LEU A 86 -15.99 -15.36 -12.52
N SER A 87 -15.15 -16.35 -12.85
CA SER A 87 -15.53 -17.76 -12.78
C SER A 87 -15.84 -18.20 -11.34
N ALA A 88 -15.07 -17.72 -10.36
CA ALA A 88 -15.33 -17.99 -8.95
C ALA A 88 -16.66 -17.38 -8.48
N LYS A 89 -16.98 -16.15 -8.91
CA LYS A 89 -18.26 -15.50 -8.58
C LYS A 89 -19.45 -16.20 -9.23
N MET A 90 -19.28 -16.71 -10.45
CA MET A 90 -20.29 -17.54 -11.10
C MET A 90 -20.49 -18.88 -10.39
N ALA A 91 -19.42 -19.57 -9.99
CA ALA A 91 -19.51 -20.85 -9.30
C ALA A 91 -20.11 -20.76 -7.88
N GLN A 92 -20.12 -19.56 -7.28
CA GLN A 92 -20.73 -19.27 -5.99
C GLN A 92 -22.14 -18.66 -6.11
N ASP A 93 -22.72 -18.64 -7.32
CA ASP A 93 -24.02 -18.03 -7.62
C ASP A 93 -24.15 -16.54 -7.24
N TYR A 94 -23.02 -15.82 -7.12
CA TYR A 94 -22.97 -14.38 -6.81
C TYR A 94 -22.88 -13.48 -8.06
N LEU A 95 -22.89 -14.06 -9.26
CA LEU A 95 -22.86 -13.32 -10.51
C LEU A 95 -24.27 -13.29 -11.11
N HIS A 96 -24.85 -12.10 -11.22
CA HIS A 96 -26.16 -11.89 -11.83
C HIS A 96 -26.02 -11.04 -13.08
N VAL A 97 -26.51 -11.55 -14.21
CA VAL A 97 -26.56 -10.81 -15.48
C VAL A 97 -27.96 -10.21 -15.60
N VAL A 98 -28.04 -8.90 -15.81
CA VAL A 98 -29.29 -8.16 -15.98
C VAL A 98 -29.23 -7.46 -17.33
N ASP A 99 -30.30 -7.53 -18.10
CA ASP A 99 -30.35 -7.03 -19.48
C ASP A 99 -30.38 -5.49 -19.53
N SER A 100 -31.13 -4.86 -18.62
CA SER A 100 -31.10 -3.41 -18.44
C SER A 100 -31.37 -3.03 -16.99
N LEU A 101 -30.56 -2.11 -16.46
CA LEU A 101 -30.78 -1.49 -15.15
C LEU A 101 -31.50 -0.16 -15.34
N ASN A 102 -32.80 -0.21 -15.63
CA ASN A 102 -33.61 1.01 -15.66
C ASN A 102 -33.95 1.41 -14.22
N VAL A 103 -33.22 2.38 -13.68
CA VAL A 103 -33.51 2.97 -12.37
C VAL A 103 -34.42 4.19 -12.60
N PRO A 104 -35.73 4.11 -12.29
CA PRO A 104 -36.69 5.15 -12.64
C PRO A 104 -36.52 6.43 -11.81
N THR A 105 -35.74 6.40 -10.73
CA THR A 105 -35.56 7.52 -9.80
C THR A 105 -34.11 7.52 -9.29
N PRO A 106 -33.46 8.69 -9.17
CA PRO A 106 -32.09 8.78 -8.63
C PRO A 106 -31.99 8.50 -7.12
N ASP A 107 -33.08 8.06 -6.49
CA ASP A 107 -33.14 7.80 -5.05
C ASP A 107 -32.33 6.57 -4.67
N SER A 108 -31.38 6.74 -3.74
CA SER A 108 -30.53 5.66 -3.26
C SER A 108 -31.30 4.56 -2.52
N GLN A 109 -32.45 4.90 -1.93
CA GLN A 109 -33.32 3.95 -1.23
C GLN A 109 -33.90 2.91 -2.19
N TYR A 110 -34.31 3.33 -3.39
CA TYR A 110 -34.84 2.42 -4.40
C TYR A 110 -33.84 1.31 -4.77
N LEU A 111 -32.56 1.66 -4.92
CA LEU A 111 -31.50 0.69 -5.18
C LEU A 111 -31.26 -0.26 -4.00
N GLN A 112 -31.30 0.25 -2.76
CA GLN A 112 -31.14 -0.60 -1.58
C GLN A 112 -32.30 -1.59 -1.42
N ASP A 113 -33.53 -1.15 -1.66
CA ASP A 113 -34.70 -2.00 -1.59
C ASP A 113 -34.71 -3.06 -2.70
N LEU A 114 -34.29 -2.70 -3.91
CA LEU A 114 -34.10 -3.65 -5.02
C LEU A 114 -33.06 -4.73 -4.67
N ILE A 115 -31.92 -4.34 -4.10
CA ILE A 115 -30.85 -5.26 -3.67
C ILE A 115 -31.37 -6.22 -2.60
N ARG A 116 -32.11 -5.71 -1.60
CA ARG A 116 -32.73 -6.53 -0.53
C ARG A 116 -33.76 -7.49 -1.09
N HIS A 117 -34.63 -7.02 -1.97
CA HIS A 117 -35.68 -7.84 -2.58
C HIS A 117 -35.09 -8.97 -3.45
N ARG A 118 -34.01 -8.70 -4.17
CA ARG A 118 -33.32 -9.71 -5.01
C ARG A 118 -32.28 -10.55 -4.26
N GLN A 119 -32.09 -10.30 -2.96
CA GLN A 119 -31.16 -11.03 -2.09
C GLN A 119 -29.70 -11.07 -2.60
N TRP A 120 -29.23 -9.98 -3.22
CA TRP A 120 -27.87 -9.90 -3.78
C TRP A 120 -26.75 -9.73 -2.73
N GLY A 121 -27.09 -9.74 -1.44
CA GLY A 121 -26.14 -9.58 -0.33
C GLY A 121 -25.92 -8.13 0.09
N GLU A 122 -24.92 -7.89 0.94
CA GLU A 122 -24.66 -6.58 1.55
C GLU A 122 -23.88 -5.62 0.65
N SER A 123 -23.05 -6.16 -0.25
CA SER A 123 -22.22 -5.36 -1.15
C SER A 123 -22.39 -5.84 -2.58
N VAL A 124 -22.74 -4.91 -3.47
CA VAL A 124 -22.98 -5.17 -4.90
C VAL A 124 -22.10 -4.22 -5.70
N LEU A 125 -21.38 -4.77 -6.67
CA LEU A 125 -20.63 -4.00 -7.67
C LEU A 125 -21.41 -4.01 -8.98
N ILE A 126 -21.86 -2.84 -9.42
CA ILE A 126 -22.54 -2.66 -10.70
C ILE A 126 -21.48 -2.29 -11.75
N VAL A 127 -21.47 -3.01 -12.86
CA VAL A 127 -20.58 -2.77 -14.00
C VAL A 127 -21.45 -2.53 -15.21
N ASP A 128 -21.32 -1.36 -15.82
CA ASP A 128 -21.97 -0.98 -17.07
C ASP A 128 -20.95 -1.00 -18.22
N VAL A 129 -21.43 -1.16 -19.46
CA VAL A 129 -20.60 -1.20 -20.67
C VAL A 129 -20.64 0.13 -21.40
#